data_AF-A0A4Q3SYX1-F1
#
_entry.id   AF-A0A4Q3SYX1-F1
#
_cell.length_a   1.000
_cell.length_b   1.000
_cell.length_c   1.000
_cell.angle_alpha   90.00
_cell.angle_beta   90.00
_cell.angle_gamma   90.00
#
_symmetry.space_group_name_H-M   'P 1'
#
loop_
_entity.id
_entity.type
_entity.pdbx_description
1 polymer ?
#
loop_
_entity_poly.entity_id
_entity_poly.type
_entity_poly.pdbx_seq_one_letter_code
_entity_poly.pdbx_strand_id
1 'polypeptide(L)'
;MTVSALTRPGERDRLVVKIAEIDWLFALALCLIAGAGALMMFSIAGSSWEPWAAKHLTRFGLCFMLMIGLAMVDLRVWSALAYPIYG
;
A
#
# COMPACT_ATOMS: atom_id res chain seq x y z
N MET A 1 15.66 -25.75 24.83
CA MET A 1 14.54 -24.93 24.34
C MET A 1 15.10 -23.94 23.32
N THR A 2 15.10 -24.29 22.04
CA THR A 2 15.56 -23.39 20.97
C THR A 2 14.43 -22.42 20.65
N VAL A 3 14.54 -21.20 21.17
CA VAL A 3 13.64 -20.09 20.85
C VAL A 3 13.66 -19.91 19.33
N SER A 4 12.50 -20.05 18.67
CA SER A 4 12.36 -19.80 17.24
C SER A 4 12.84 -18.39 16.94
N ALA A 5 13.56 -18.18 15.83
CA ALA A 5 14.06 -16.86 15.46
C ALA A 5 12.93 -15.78 15.45
N LEU A 6 11.69 -16.20 15.19
CA LEU A 6 10.49 -15.35 15.17
C LEU A 6 10.00 -14.86 16.56
N THR A 7 10.46 -15.46 17.66
CA THR A 7 10.06 -15.06 19.02
C THR A 7 11.13 -14.26 19.75
N ARG A 8 12.23 -13.89 19.06
CA ARG A 8 13.28 -13.05 19.65
C ARG A 8 12.79 -11.61 19.83
N PRO A 9 12.95 -11.00 21.02
CA PRO A 9 12.66 -9.58 21.22
C PRO A 9 13.43 -8.73 20.19
N GLY A 10 12.72 -7.86 19.47
CA GLY A 10 13.29 -7.02 18.40
C GLY A 10 13.24 -7.60 16.97
N GLU A 11 12.90 -8.88 16.78
CA GLU A 11 12.80 -9.48 15.43
C GLU A 11 11.62 -8.86 14.63
N ARG A 12 10.51 -8.54 15.33
CA ARG A 12 9.31 -7.91 14.75
C ARG A 12 9.50 -6.44 14.36
N ASP A 13 10.51 -5.78 14.92
CA ASP A 13 10.83 -4.38 14.58
C ASP A 13 11.63 -4.25 13.29
N ARG A 14 12.09 -5.37 12.72
CA ARG A 14 12.84 -5.37 11.47
C ARG A 14 11.92 -4.92 10.34
N LEU A 15 12.37 -3.95 9.55
CA LEU A 15 11.63 -3.41 8.40
C LEU A 15 11.16 -4.50 7.43
N VAL A 16 11.98 -5.53 7.21
CA VAL A 16 11.65 -6.66 6.33
C VAL A 16 10.45 -7.44 6.86
N VAL A 17 10.33 -7.60 8.18
CA VAL A 17 9.20 -8.29 8.81
C VAL A 17 7.94 -7.44 8.69
N LYS A 18 8.02 -6.13 8.96
CA LYS A 18 6.89 -5.21 8.78
C LYS A 18 6.38 -5.14 7.35
N ILE A 19 7.27 -5.16 6.35
CA ILE A 19 6.89 -5.18 4.94
C ILE A 19 6.26 -6.53 4.55
N ALA A 20 6.74 -7.64 5.12
CA ALA A 20 6.16 -8.96 4.89
C ALA A 20 4.80 -9.14 5.57
N GLU A 21 4.50 -8.37 6.63
CA GLU A 21 3.19 -8.37 7.31
C GLU A 21 2.10 -7.63 6.53
N ILE A 22 2.44 -6.87 5.48
CA ILE A 22 1.44 -6.28 4.58
C ILE A 22 0.68 -7.40 3.86
N ASP A 23 -0.65 -7.27 3.77
CA ASP A 23 -1.46 -8.17 2.95
C ASP A 23 -1.19 -7.92 1.46
N TRP A 24 -0.24 -8.69 0.92
CA TRP A 24 0.16 -8.62 -0.48
C TRP A 24 -0.91 -9.12 -1.45
N LEU A 25 -1.84 -9.97 -0.99
CA LEU A 25 -2.96 -10.41 -1.80
C LEU A 25 -3.95 -9.27 -2.02
N PHE A 26 -4.23 -8.49 -0.96
CA PHE A 26 -5.00 -7.26 -1.06
C PHE A 26 -4.30 -6.22 -1.95
N ALA A 27 -3.00 -5.99 -1.76
CA ALA A 27 -2.22 -5.07 -2.59
C ALA A 27 -2.26 -5.48 -4.08
N LEU A 28 -2.13 -6.78 -4.38
CA LEU A 28 -2.24 -7.31 -5.74
C LEU A 28 -3.65 -7.13 -6.31
N ALA A 29 -4.69 -7.37 -5.52
CA ALA A 29 -6.07 -7.15 -5.94
C ALA A 29 -6.32 -5.68 -6.32
N LEU A 30 -5.80 -4.72 -5.53
CA LEU A 30 -5.87 -3.30 -5.86
C LEU A 30 -5.14 -2.97 -7.17
N CYS A 31 -3.94 -3.53 -7.38
CA CYS A 31 -3.19 -3.35 -8.62
C CYS A 31 -3.96 -3.90 -9.83
N LEU A 32 -4.63 -5.04 -9.70
CA LEU A 32 -5.45 -5.62 -10.78
C LEU A 32 -6.66 -4.74 -11.10
N ILE A 33 -7.36 -4.24 -10.09
CA ILE A 33 -8.52 -3.35 -10.28
C ILE A 33 -8.08 -2.05 -10.95
N ALA A 34 -7.00 -1.43 -10.44
CA ALA A 34 -6.47 -0.19 -11.00
C ALA A 34 -5.94 -0.39 -12.43
N GLY A 35 -5.27 -1.50 -12.69
CA GLY A 35 -4.79 -1.91 -14.02
C GLY A 35 -5.95 -2.14 -15.00
N ALA A 36 -7.00 -2.84 -14.59
CA ALA A 36 -8.19 -3.03 -15.41
C ALA A 36 -8.87 -1.69 -15.74
N GLY A 37 -8.97 -0.77 -14.78
CA GLY A 37 -9.47 0.58 -15.01
C GLY A 37 -8.59 1.39 -15.99
N ALA A 38 -7.26 1.28 -15.85
CA ALA A 38 -6.32 1.92 -16.77
C ALA A 38 -6.45 1.38 -18.20
N LEU A 39 -6.58 0.06 -18.35
CA LEU A 39 -6.79 -0.61 -19.64
C LEU A 39 -8.12 -0.20 -20.29
N MET A 40 -9.19 -0.06 -19.49
CA MET A 40 -10.46 0.43 -19.98
C MET A 40 -10.34 1.87 -20.52
N MET A 41 -9.66 2.76 -19.79
CA MET A 41 -9.40 4.12 -20.26
C MET A 41 -8.54 4.15 -21.52
N PHE A 42 -7.51 3.31 -21.61
CA PHE A 42 -6.63 3.17 -22.78
C PHE A 42 -7.42 2.72 -24.02
N SER A 43 -8.36 1.79 -23.84
CA SER A 43 -9.24 1.32 -24.92
C SER A 43 -10.13 2.45 -25.46
N ILE A 44 -10.79 3.21 -24.57
CA ILE A 44 -11.67 4.32 -24.96
C ILE A 44 -10.89 5.48 -25.60
N ALA A 45 -9.62 5.67 -25.22
CA ALA A 45 -8.75 6.70 -25.77
C ALA A 45 -8.11 6.33 -27.13
N GLY A 46 -8.49 5.22 -27.75
CA GLY A 46 -7.97 4.81 -29.06
C GLY A 46 -6.50 4.37 -29.01
N SER A 47 -6.10 3.67 -27.95
CA SER A 47 -4.70 3.29 -27.68
C SER A 47 -3.77 4.45 -27.35
N SER A 48 -4.33 5.59 -26.95
CA SER A 48 -3.58 6.70 -26.36
C SER A 48 -3.55 6.59 -24.84
N TRP A 49 -2.39 6.86 -24.24
CA TRP A 49 -2.23 6.98 -22.79
C TRP A 49 -2.80 8.30 -22.25
N GLU A 50 -2.96 9.28 -23.14
CA GLU A 50 -3.54 10.58 -22.85
C GLU A 50 -4.96 10.68 -23.41
N PRO A 51 -5.88 11.29 -22.64
CA PRO A 51 -5.63 12.21 -21.53
C PRO A 51 -5.81 11.59 -20.12
N TRP A 52 -6.33 10.37 -20.01
CA TRP A 52 -6.94 9.87 -18.76
C TRP A 52 -6.13 8.73 -18.12
N ALA A 53 -5.64 7.78 -18.92
CA ALA A 53 -4.93 6.60 -18.39
C ALA A 53 -3.66 7.00 -17.62
N ALA A 54 -2.86 7.94 -18.16
CA ALA A 54 -1.68 8.45 -17.48
C ALA A 54 -2.00 9.15 -16.14
N LYS A 55 -3.07 9.95 -16.10
CA LYS A 55 -3.53 10.63 -14.86
C LYS A 55 -4.07 9.63 -13.83
N HIS A 56 -4.74 8.57 -14.28
CA HIS A 56 -5.24 7.51 -13.41
C HIS A 56 -4.09 6.72 -12.79
N LEU A 57 -3.12 6.25 -13.59
CA LEU A 57 -1.95 5.52 -13.12
C LEU A 57 -1.08 6.33 -12.16
N THR A 58 -0.86 7.62 -12.44
CA THR A 58 -0.09 8.50 -11.55
C THR A 58 -0.77 8.70 -10.20
N ARG A 59 -2.09 8.94 -10.19
CA ARG A 59 -2.89 9.06 -8.95
C ARG A 59 -2.89 7.75 -8.16
N PHE A 60 -3.12 6.62 -8.85
CA PHE A 60 -3.09 5.30 -8.21
C PHE A 60 -1.72 5.01 -7.62
N GLY A 61 -0.64 5.23 -8.37
CA GLY A 61 0.72 5.02 -7.90
C GLY A 61 1.06 5.87 -6.67
N LEU A 62 0.62 7.14 -6.65
CA LEU A 62 0.80 8.02 -5.50
C LEU A 62 0.02 7.51 -4.27
N CYS A 63 -1.25 7.14 -4.44
CA CYS A 63 -2.05 6.57 -3.35
C CYS A 63 -1.50 5.21 -2.86
N PHE A 64 -0.96 4.39 -3.76
CA PHE A 64 -0.37 3.10 -3.43
C PHE A 64 0.93 3.27 -2.62
N MET A 65 1.78 4.23 -3.01
CA MET A 65 2.97 4.59 -2.23
C MET A 65 2.59 5.15 -0.84
N LEU A 66 1.54 5.97 -0.77
CA LEU A 66 1.00 6.44 0.51
C LEU A 66 0.52 5.28 1.37
N MET A 67 -0.23 4.32 0.82
CA MET A 67 -0.68 3.13 1.55
C MET A 67 0.51 2.37 2.17
N ILE A 68 1.58 2.12 1.40
CA ILE A 68 2.80 1.46 1.92
C ILE A 68 3.44 2.30 3.03
N GLY A 69 3.56 3.62 2.83
CA GLY A 69 4.11 4.52 3.84
C GLY A 69 3.31 4.52 5.15
N LEU A 70 1.98 4.53 5.05
CA LEU A 70 1.07 4.46 6.19
C LEU A 70 1.16 3.12 6.92
N ALA A 71 1.32 2.02 6.18
CA ALA A 71 1.48 0.67 6.74
C ALA A 71 2.80 0.49 7.51
N MET A 72 3.83 1.28 7.19
CA MET A 72 5.11 1.28 7.93
C MET A 72 5.02 2.01 9.27
N VAL A 73 4.01 2.85 9.47
CA VAL A 73 3.80 3.59 10.71
C VAL A 73 3.12 2.68 11.74
N ASP A 74 3.70 2.63 12.94
CA ASP A 74 3.18 1.81 14.04
C ASP A 74 1.76 2.23 14.46
N LEU A 75 0.93 1.25 14.82
CA LEU A 75 -0.45 1.48 15.28
C LEU A 75 -0.51 2.44 16.49
N ARG A 76 0.52 2.47 17.34
CA ARG A 76 0.60 3.41 18.48
C ARG A 76 0.58 4.86 18.03
N VAL A 77 1.29 5.19 16.95
CA VAL A 77 1.32 6.54 16.37
C VAL A 77 -0.07 6.93 15.91
N TRP A 78 -0.76 6.04 15.18
CA TRP A 78 -2.13 6.24 14.74
C TRP A 78 -3.11 6.42 15.92
N SER A 79 -2.96 5.61 16.97
CA SER A 79 -3.81 5.69 18.16
C SER A 79 -3.60 7.00 18.93
N ALA A 80 -2.37 7.51 18.99
CA ALA A 80 -2.06 8.79 19.63
C ALA A 80 -2.55 9.98 18.79
N LEU A 81 -2.50 9.88 17.46
CA LEU A 81 -2.99 10.88 16.51
C LEU A 81 -4.53 10.92 16.40
N ALA A 82 -5.23 9.84 16.78
CA ALA A 82 -6.69 9.79 16.70
C ALA A 82 -7.37 10.92 17.49
N TYR A 83 -6.89 11.22 18.70
CA TYR A 83 -7.44 12.29 19.54
C TYR A 83 -7.21 13.71 19.00
N PRO A 84 -5.98 14.12 18.59
CA PRO A 84 -5.76 15.46 18.04
C PRO A 84 -6.28 15.65 16.61
N ILE A 85 -6.46 14.60 15.81
CA ILE A 85 -7.10 14.70 14.49
C ILE A 85 -8.62 14.84 14.62
N TYR A 86 -9.20 14.19 15.63
CA TYR A 86 -10.64 14.22 15.86
C TYR A 86 -11.11 15.51 16.58
N GLY A 87 -10.31 16.00 17.53
CA GLY A 87 -10.57 17.24 18.27
C GLY A 87 -10.51 18.47 17.38
#